data_AF-A0A972EZW1-F1
#
_entry.id   AF-A0A972EZW1-F1
#
_cell.length_a   1.000
_cell.length_b   1.000
_cell.length_c   1.000
_cell.angle_alpha   90.00
_cell.angle_beta   90.00
_cell.angle_gamma   90.00
#
_symmetry.space_group_name_H-M   'P 1'
#
loop_
_entity.id
_entity.type
_entity.pdbx_description
1 polymer ?
#
loop_
_entity_poly.entity_id
_entity_poly.type
_entity_poly.pdbx_seq_one_letter_code
_entity_poly.pdbx_strand_id
1 'polypeptide(L)'
;REKAAFVCGYLTHVALDSTLHPYVYHVSGNYYAESPVERREAMSRHRLIEGWLDLHLLRQIAQEPATCGYLGDIRRSGSVNRELLRFFLRACEKSMPMKPSAWKELLRGYRVQMALNALFGNSSAEKLVRRMDRMAGGRLMTFHALFYPPKHQEIPSEITHFSSFRHPVTGEEKTGGFEHLWRESVERSRKFLAAADGFLFAGEDEDRLRSVIQAYSLSNGLVGVAAREAVHYDCIPLHRLRFSDAEG
;
A
#
# COMPACT_ATOMS: atom_id res chain seq x y z
N ARG A 1 2.52 -3.38 25.05
CA ARG A 1 1.97 -2.13 24.44
C ARG A 1 2.15 -2.17 22.91
N GLU A 2 3.29 -2.65 22.45
CA GLU A 2 3.74 -2.89 21.09
C GLU A 2 2.74 -3.69 20.25
N LYS A 3 2.18 -4.78 20.79
CA LYS A 3 1.17 -5.59 20.08
C LYS A 3 -0.11 -4.81 19.80
N ALA A 4 -0.57 -4.01 20.77
CA ALA A 4 -1.75 -3.16 20.57
C ALA A 4 -1.46 -2.07 19.53
N ALA A 5 -0.31 -1.40 19.60
CA ALA A 5 0.12 -0.43 18.58
C ALA A 5 0.24 -1.07 17.19
N PHE A 6 0.76 -2.29 17.10
CA PHE A 6 0.81 -3.06 15.84
C PHE A 6 -0.58 -3.36 15.29
N VAL A 7 -1.52 -3.81 16.15
CA VAL A 7 -2.92 -4.05 15.75
C VAL A 7 -3.57 -2.75 15.27
N CYS A 8 -3.38 -1.64 15.99
CA CYS A 8 -3.91 -0.34 15.56
C CYS A 8 -3.35 0.05 14.18
N GLY A 9 -2.03 -0.03 13.97
CA GLY A 9 -1.40 0.27 12.69
C GLY A 9 -1.88 -0.66 11.56
N TYR A 10 -2.05 -1.95 11.84
CA TYR A 10 -2.60 -2.91 10.89
C TYR A 10 -4.04 -2.58 10.51
N LEU A 11 -4.89 -2.25 11.48
CA LEU A 11 -6.29 -1.89 11.22
C LEU A 11 -6.42 -0.59 10.44
N THR A 12 -5.62 0.43 10.74
CA THR A 12 -5.61 1.68 9.95
C THR A 12 -5.12 1.43 8.52
N HIS A 13 -4.18 0.50 8.33
CA HIS A 13 -3.74 0.10 6.99
C HIS A 13 -4.86 -0.65 6.24
N VAL A 14 -5.54 -1.60 6.88
CA VAL A 14 -6.71 -2.29 6.27
C VAL A 14 -7.80 -1.29 5.89
N ALA A 15 -8.08 -0.29 6.74
CA ALA A 15 -9.05 0.75 6.45
C ALA A 15 -8.63 1.62 5.24
N LEU A 16 -7.35 1.97 5.15
CA LEU A 16 -6.78 2.71 4.04
C LEU A 16 -6.91 1.94 2.72
N ASP A 17 -6.38 0.72 2.66
CA ASP A 17 -6.37 -0.10 1.45
C ASP A 17 -7.80 -0.40 0.98
N SER A 18 -8.69 -0.79 1.90
CA SER A 18 -10.08 -1.11 1.56
C SER A 18 -10.93 0.09 1.11
N THR A 19 -10.43 1.33 1.22
CA THR A 19 -11.12 2.54 0.74
C THR A 19 -10.45 3.15 -0.49
N LEU A 20 -9.12 3.18 -0.53
CA LEU A 20 -8.35 3.76 -1.64
C LEU A 20 -8.09 2.78 -2.78
N HIS A 21 -7.86 1.49 -2.50
CA HIS A 21 -7.53 0.55 -3.57
C HIS A 21 -8.58 0.35 -4.65
N PRO A 22 -9.91 0.51 -4.43
CA PRO A 22 -10.85 0.57 -5.53
C PRO A 22 -10.43 1.58 -6.62
N TYR A 23 -10.04 2.80 -6.21
CA TYR A 23 -9.53 3.81 -7.13
C TYR A 23 -8.16 3.42 -7.67
N VAL A 24 -7.21 3.03 -6.81
CA VAL A 24 -5.84 2.67 -7.25
C VAL A 24 -5.88 1.54 -8.26
N TYR A 25 -6.65 0.47 -8.05
CA TYR A 25 -6.80 -0.63 -9.00
C TYR A 25 -7.49 -0.18 -10.29
N HIS A 26 -8.51 0.67 -10.21
CA HIS A 26 -9.17 1.23 -11.38
C HIS A 26 -8.18 1.94 -12.30
N VAL A 27 -7.29 2.77 -11.74
CA VAL A 27 -6.29 3.52 -12.52
C VAL A 27 -4.97 2.78 -12.75
N SER A 28 -4.71 1.69 -12.02
CA SER A 28 -3.51 0.85 -12.17
C SER A 28 -3.72 -0.38 -13.05
N GLY A 29 -4.95 -0.76 -13.38
CA GLY A 29 -5.24 -1.92 -14.22
C GLY A 29 -5.11 -3.29 -13.53
N ASN A 30 -5.19 -4.35 -14.33
CA ASN A 30 -5.29 -5.72 -13.85
C ASN A 30 -3.95 -6.27 -13.29
N TYR A 31 -3.80 -6.19 -11.97
CA TYR A 31 -2.64 -6.76 -11.24
C TYR A 31 -2.50 -8.29 -11.40
N TYR A 32 -3.59 -8.98 -11.76
CA TYR A 32 -3.65 -10.44 -11.88
C TYR A 32 -3.75 -10.90 -13.33
N ALA A 33 -3.44 -10.03 -14.30
CA ALA A 33 -3.50 -10.38 -15.71
C ALA A 33 -2.67 -11.63 -16.02
N GLU A 34 -3.22 -12.49 -16.89
CA GLU A 34 -2.52 -13.67 -17.41
C GLU A 34 -1.30 -13.25 -18.23
N SER A 35 -1.47 -12.21 -19.05
CA SER A 35 -0.40 -11.58 -19.81
C SER A 35 0.70 -11.04 -18.87
N PRO A 36 1.92 -11.59 -18.94
CA PRO A 36 3.02 -11.13 -18.07
C PRO A 36 3.41 -9.66 -18.32
N VAL A 37 3.14 -9.14 -19.52
CA VAL A 37 3.41 -7.75 -19.88
C VAL A 37 2.40 -6.83 -19.21
N GLU A 38 1.10 -7.11 -19.39
CA GLU A 38 0.02 -6.33 -18.79
C GLU A 38 0.13 -6.32 -17.26
N ARG A 39 0.37 -7.51 -16.67
CA ARG A 39 0.58 -7.65 -15.22
C ARG A 39 1.73 -6.77 -14.73
N ARG A 40 2.87 -6.81 -15.42
CA ARG A 40 4.04 -6.01 -15.04
C ARG A 40 3.74 -4.51 -15.11
N GLU A 41 3.05 -4.06 -16.16
CA GLU A 41 2.67 -2.66 -16.30
C GLU A 41 1.68 -2.23 -15.22
N ALA A 42 0.70 -3.07 -14.90
CA ALA A 42 -0.27 -2.79 -13.85
C ALA A 42 0.41 -2.68 -12.47
N MET A 43 1.31 -3.62 -12.15
CA MET A 43 2.12 -3.58 -10.93
C MET A 43 2.97 -2.31 -10.83
N SER A 44 3.54 -1.87 -11.95
CA SER A 44 4.34 -0.63 -11.96
C SER A 44 3.49 0.62 -11.81
N ARG A 45 2.34 0.71 -12.49
CA ARG A 45 1.40 1.82 -12.31
C ARG A 45 0.94 1.91 -10.86
N HIS A 46 0.56 0.77 -10.28
CA HIS A 46 0.12 0.66 -8.88
C HIS A 46 1.16 1.25 -7.92
N ARG A 47 2.41 0.78 -7.99
CA ARG A 47 3.51 1.27 -7.13
C ARG A 47 3.82 2.75 -7.34
N LEU A 48 3.78 3.22 -8.59
CA LEU A 48 3.99 4.64 -8.88
C LEU A 48 2.87 5.50 -8.31
N ILE A 49 1.61 5.07 -8.45
CA ILE A 49 0.45 5.78 -7.89
C ILE A 49 0.55 5.83 -6.37
N GLU A 50 0.82 4.71 -5.69
CA GLU A 50 1.04 4.68 -4.24
C GLU A 50 2.17 5.64 -3.83
N GLY A 51 3.32 5.59 -4.52
CA GLY A 51 4.44 6.49 -4.24
C GLY A 51 4.11 7.97 -4.45
N TRP A 52 3.26 8.30 -5.43
CA TRP A 52 2.78 9.65 -5.65
C TRP A 52 1.80 10.11 -4.56
N LEU A 53 0.93 9.22 -4.08
CA LEU A 53 0.01 9.49 -2.97
C LEU A 53 0.77 9.70 -1.65
N ASP A 54 1.78 8.88 -1.39
CA ASP A 54 2.67 9.05 -0.24
C ASP A 54 3.34 10.43 -0.26
N LEU A 55 3.86 10.87 -1.41
CA LEU A 55 4.44 12.21 -1.55
C LEU A 55 3.40 13.33 -1.40
N HIS A 56 2.19 13.13 -1.92
CA HIS A 56 1.11 14.08 -1.74
C HIS A 56 0.82 14.30 -0.26
N LEU A 57 0.64 13.22 0.50
CA LEU A 57 0.35 13.24 1.93
C LEU A 57 1.53 13.82 2.74
N LEU A 58 2.77 13.47 2.41
CA LEU A 58 3.95 14.04 3.06
C LEU A 58 4.05 15.56 2.84
N ARG A 59 3.76 16.05 1.62
CA ARG A 59 3.72 17.49 1.33
C ARG A 59 2.64 18.21 2.14
N GLN A 60 1.48 17.61 2.35
CA GLN A 60 0.41 18.19 3.17
C GLN A 60 0.84 18.43 4.63
N ILE A 61 1.75 17.60 5.17
CA ILE A 61 2.29 17.75 6.54
C ILE A 61 3.68 18.39 6.58
N ALA A 62 4.11 19.02 5.48
CA ALA A 62 5.43 19.66 5.34
C ALA A 62 6.61 18.72 5.69
N GLN A 63 6.49 17.42 5.35
CA GLN A 63 7.54 16.43 5.50
C GLN A 63 8.06 15.94 4.14
N GLU A 64 9.25 15.37 4.17
CA GLU A 64 9.89 14.72 3.02
C GLU A 64 10.30 13.30 3.38
N PRO A 65 10.32 12.36 2.40
CA PRO A 65 10.73 10.98 2.66
C PRO A 65 12.08 10.87 3.38
N ALA A 66 13.04 11.74 3.04
CA ALA A 66 14.37 11.76 3.67
C ALA A 66 14.36 12.18 5.15
N THR A 67 13.37 12.96 5.56
CA THR A 67 13.20 13.46 6.93
C THR A 67 12.30 12.57 7.79
N CYS A 68 11.61 11.61 7.19
CA CYS A 68 10.74 10.68 7.89
C CYS A 68 11.57 9.64 8.68
N GLY A 69 11.77 9.92 9.97
CA GLY A 69 12.60 9.10 10.88
C GLY A 69 12.10 7.66 11.13
N TYR A 70 10.87 7.32 10.71
CA TYR A 70 10.25 6.02 10.98
C TYR A 70 11.08 4.85 10.42
N LEU A 71 11.79 5.03 9.30
CA LEU A 71 12.68 3.99 8.77
C LEU A 71 13.85 3.67 9.71
N GLY A 72 14.38 4.69 10.39
CA GLY A 72 15.38 4.53 11.44
C GLY A 72 14.81 3.80 12.65
N ASP A 73 13.59 4.15 13.08
CA ASP A 73 12.91 3.52 14.20
C ASP A 73 12.61 2.04 13.96
N ILE A 74 12.11 1.70 12.77
CA ILE A 74 11.85 0.31 12.38
C ILE A 74 13.15 -0.51 12.44
N ARG A 75 14.27 0.02 11.94
CA ARG A 75 15.55 -0.71 11.98
C ARG A 75 16.06 -0.93 13.40
N ARG A 76 15.96 0.09 14.26
CA ARG A 76 16.39 0.01 15.67
C ARG A 76 15.58 -1.01 16.46
N SER A 77 14.31 -1.19 16.13
CA SER A 77 13.38 -2.12 16.79
C SER A 77 13.44 -3.56 16.26
N GLY A 78 14.57 -4.01 15.72
CA GLY A 78 14.68 -5.29 15.00
C GLY A 78 14.26 -6.54 15.79
N SER A 79 14.48 -6.59 17.10
CA SER A 79 14.00 -7.68 17.97
C SER A 79 12.48 -7.64 18.14
N VAL A 80 11.95 -6.46 18.50
CA VAL A 80 10.51 -6.21 18.65
C VAL A 80 9.76 -6.54 17.35
N ASN A 81 10.28 -6.12 16.20
CA ASN A 81 9.67 -6.41 14.90
C ASN A 81 9.55 -7.92 14.65
N ARG A 82 10.57 -8.71 15.02
CA ARG A 82 10.50 -10.18 14.88
C ARG A 82 9.45 -10.79 15.78
N GLU A 83 9.28 -10.27 16.99
CA GLU A 83 8.21 -10.70 17.89
C GLU A 83 6.83 -10.33 17.35
N LEU A 84 6.67 -9.13 16.79
CA LEU A 84 5.42 -8.70 16.14
C LEU A 84 5.11 -9.54 14.90
N LEU A 85 6.12 -9.90 14.10
CA LEU A 85 5.93 -10.83 12.97
C LEU A 85 5.51 -12.23 13.43
N ARG A 86 6.07 -12.74 14.54
CA ARG A 86 5.61 -14.01 15.13
C ARG A 86 4.18 -13.90 15.65
N PHE A 87 3.85 -12.79 16.31
CA PHE A 87 2.51 -12.51 16.78
C PHE A 87 1.50 -12.51 15.62
N PHE A 88 1.83 -11.82 14.53
CA PHE A 88 1.03 -11.79 13.31
C PHE A 88 0.88 -13.18 12.68
N LEU A 89 1.98 -13.92 12.51
CA LEU A 89 1.93 -15.27 11.95
C LEU A 89 1.03 -16.20 12.76
N ARG A 90 1.11 -16.16 14.10
CA ARG A 90 0.23 -16.96 14.97
C ARG A 90 -1.24 -16.59 14.81
N ALA A 91 -1.56 -15.32 14.57
CA ALA A 91 -2.93 -14.90 14.27
C ALA A 91 -3.41 -15.47 12.93
N CYS A 92 -2.55 -15.45 11.91
CA CYS A 92 -2.85 -16.07 10.61
C CYS A 92 -3.04 -17.59 10.72
N GLU A 93 -2.18 -18.29 11.47
CA GLU A 93 -2.28 -19.75 11.70
C GLU A 93 -3.61 -20.17 12.35
N LYS A 94 -4.18 -19.31 13.19
CA LYS A 94 -5.51 -19.53 13.78
C LYS A 94 -6.67 -19.29 12.81
N SER A 95 -6.43 -18.50 11.77
CA SER A 95 -7.48 -17.99 10.87
C SER A 95 -7.54 -18.77 9.55
N MET A 96 -6.40 -19.28 9.08
CA MET A 96 -6.29 -20.00 7.81
C MET A 96 -5.14 -21.02 7.83
N PRO A 97 -5.21 -22.09 7.01
CA PRO A 97 -4.10 -23.01 6.85
C PRO A 97 -2.84 -22.31 6.32
N MET A 98 -1.73 -22.44 7.07
CA MET A 98 -0.44 -21.87 6.68
C MET A 98 0.53 -22.95 6.21
N LYS A 99 1.38 -22.61 5.25
CA LYS A 99 2.47 -23.50 4.81
C LYS A 99 3.50 -23.68 5.94
N PRO A 100 4.15 -24.85 6.07
CA PRO A 100 5.24 -25.03 7.04
C PRO A 100 6.40 -24.03 6.86
N SER A 101 6.60 -23.52 5.64
CA SER A 101 7.62 -22.53 5.30
C SER A 101 7.23 -21.08 5.62
N ALA A 102 6.01 -20.80 6.07
CA ALA A 102 5.46 -19.45 6.19
C ALA A 102 6.35 -18.51 7.03
N TRP A 103 6.89 -19.00 8.16
CA TRP A 103 7.81 -18.22 8.99
C TRP A 103 9.10 -17.82 8.26
N LYS A 104 9.68 -18.76 7.49
CA LYS A 104 10.90 -18.51 6.70
C LYS A 104 10.64 -17.51 5.58
N GLU A 105 9.50 -17.63 4.91
CA GLU A 105 9.07 -16.70 3.85
C GLU A 105 8.81 -15.29 4.40
N LEU A 106 8.11 -15.19 5.52
CA LEU A 106 7.85 -13.91 6.21
C LEU A 106 9.16 -13.23 6.63
N LEU A 107 10.09 -13.97 7.25
CA LEU A 107 11.39 -13.44 7.63
C LEU A 107 12.23 -13.02 6.42
N ARG A 108 12.17 -13.77 5.31
CA ARG A 108 12.83 -13.41 4.06
C ARG A 108 12.26 -12.10 3.53
N GLY A 109 10.93 -11.98 3.46
CA GLY A 109 10.23 -10.76 3.05
C GLY A 109 10.63 -9.56 3.91
N TYR A 110 10.62 -9.71 5.23
CA TYR A 110 11.06 -8.67 6.16
C TYR A 110 12.51 -8.23 5.91
N ARG A 111 13.45 -9.16 5.70
CA ARG A 111 14.85 -8.82 5.40
C ARG A 111 14.99 -8.06 4.08
N VAL A 112 14.26 -8.51 3.05
CA VAL A 112 14.23 -7.82 1.76
C VAL A 112 13.66 -6.41 1.91
N GLN A 113 12.55 -6.25 2.64
CA GLN A 113 11.96 -4.93 2.93
C GLN A 113 12.95 -4.03 3.67
N MET A 114 13.66 -4.54 4.68
CA MET A 114 14.64 -3.75 5.42
C MET A 114 15.84 -3.35 4.55
N ALA A 115 16.29 -4.24 3.66
CA ALA A 115 17.34 -3.95 2.70
C ALA A 115 16.89 -2.88 1.69
N LEU A 116 15.69 -3.04 1.11
CA LEU A 116 15.11 -2.07 0.20
C LEU A 116 14.98 -0.71 0.89
N ASN A 117 14.36 -0.66 2.08
CA ASN A 117 14.24 0.54 2.93
C ASN A 117 15.59 1.23 3.16
N ALA A 118 16.70 0.50 3.26
CA ALA A 118 18.05 1.07 3.40
C ALA A 118 18.52 1.81 2.15
N LEU A 119 18.02 1.40 0.97
CA LEU A 119 18.29 2.06 -0.30
C LEU A 119 17.43 3.31 -0.52
N PHE A 120 16.23 3.40 0.07
CA PHE A 120 15.32 4.57 -0.08
C PHE A 120 15.95 5.90 0.37
N GLY A 121 16.94 5.87 1.26
CA GLY A 121 17.66 7.06 1.72
C GLY A 121 18.99 7.34 0.99
N ASN A 122 19.37 6.54 -0.01
CA ASN A 122 20.67 6.61 -0.65
C ASN A 122 20.54 7.01 -2.14
N SER A 123 20.76 8.29 -2.42
CA SER A 123 20.68 8.87 -3.77
C SER A 123 21.64 8.22 -4.78
N SER A 124 22.75 7.61 -4.32
CA SER A 124 23.67 6.87 -5.19
C SER A 124 23.12 5.50 -5.61
N ALA A 125 22.39 4.83 -4.72
CA ALA A 125 21.74 3.56 -5.03
C ALA A 125 20.58 3.76 -6.03
N GLU A 126 19.82 4.85 -5.89
CA GLU A 126 18.79 5.25 -6.84
C GLU A 126 19.37 5.44 -8.25
N LYS A 127 20.47 6.20 -8.38
CA LYS A 127 21.17 6.41 -9.65
C LYS A 127 21.64 5.10 -10.29
N LEU A 128 22.14 4.16 -9.48
CA LEU A 128 22.60 2.85 -9.96
C LEU A 128 21.43 1.99 -10.47
N VAL A 129 20.33 1.92 -9.72
CA VAL A 129 19.13 1.18 -10.13
C VAL A 129 18.52 1.78 -11.40
N ARG A 130 18.45 3.11 -11.51
CA ARG A 130 18.03 3.81 -12.73
C ARG A 130 18.90 3.43 -13.93
N ARG A 131 20.22 3.38 -13.76
CA ARG A 131 21.14 2.97 -14.84
C ARG A 131 20.94 1.51 -15.25
N MET A 132 20.75 0.61 -14.28
CA MET A 132 20.50 -0.81 -14.56
C MET A 132 19.16 -1.04 -15.27
N ASP A 133 18.10 -0.32 -14.89
CA ASP A 133 16.79 -0.46 -15.54
C ASP A 133 16.82 -0.01 -17.02
N ARG A 134 17.55 1.08 -17.32
CA ARG A 134 17.80 1.52 -18.71
C ARG A 134 18.50 0.44 -19.52
N MET A 135 19.54 -0.18 -18.96
CA MET A 135 20.26 -1.27 -19.63
C MET A 135 19.41 -2.54 -19.79
N ALA A 136 18.44 -2.76 -18.89
CA ALA A 136 17.53 -3.89 -18.92
C ALA A 136 16.25 -3.63 -19.75
N GLY A 137 16.14 -2.48 -20.42
CA GLY A 137 14.97 -2.12 -21.23
C GLY A 137 13.68 -1.98 -20.42
N GLY A 138 13.74 -1.45 -19.19
CA GLY A 138 12.58 -1.24 -18.33
C GLY A 138 12.10 -2.48 -17.58
N ARG A 139 12.85 -3.60 -17.62
CA ARG A 139 12.50 -4.85 -16.93
C ARG A 139 12.63 -4.78 -15.41
N LEU A 140 13.34 -3.79 -14.88
CA LEU A 140 13.50 -3.54 -13.44
C LEU A 140 12.59 -2.40 -12.96
N MET A 141 11.65 -1.94 -13.78
CA MET A 141 10.74 -0.83 -13.47
C MET A 141 9.94 -1.05 -12.18
N THR A 142 9.60 -2.29 -11.84
CA THR A 142 8.95 -2.60 -10.56
C THR A 142 9.85 -2.33 -9.36
N PHE A 143 11.18 -2.38 -9.51
CA PHE A 143 12.15 -1.97 -8.49
C PHE A 143 12.41 -0.46 -8.52
N HIS A 144 12.35 0.17 -9.69
CA HIS A 144 12.45 1.64 -9.80
C HIS A 144 11.27 2.36 -9.13
N ALA A 145 10.05 1.82 -9.27
CA ALA A 145 8.86 2.32 -8.58
C ALA A 145 8.91 2.17 -7.04
N LEU A 146 9.96 1.52 -6.50
CA LEU A 146 10.24 1.51 -5.06
C LEU A 146 11.09 2.71 -4.64
N PHE A 147 11.43 3.65 -5.51
CA PHE A 147 12.14 4.87 -5.12
C PHE A 147 11.21 6.07 -5.34
N TYR A 148 11.19 6.98 -4.38
CA TYR A 148 10.48 8.25 -4.55
C TYR A 148 11.15 9.09 -5.65
N PRO A 149 10.39 9.88 -6.43
CA PRO A 149 10.97 10.83 -7.35
C PRO A 149 11.83 11.88 -6.62
N PRO A 150 12.69 12.58 -7.37
CA PRO A 150 13.34 13.78 -6.89
C PRO A 150 12.32 14.79 -6.35
N LYS A 151 12.71 15.48 -5.26
CA LYS A 151 11.90 16.43 -4.48
C LYS A 151 11.08 17.45 -5.29
N HIS A 152 11.54 17.81 -6.48
CA HIS A 152 10.99 18.90 -7.30
C HIS A 152 9.96 18.45 -8.34
N GLN A 153 9.67 17.15 -8.47
CA GLN A 153 8.73 16.72 -9.50
C GLN A 153 7.28 17.01 -9.09
N GLU A 154 6.49 17.55 -10.02
CA GLU A 154 5.06 17.73 -9.85
C GLU A 154 4.34 16.37 -9.75
N ILE A 155 3.37 16.29 -8.85
CA ILE A 155 2.53 15.09 -8.71
C ILE A 155 1.54 15.10 -9.87
N PRO A 156 1.42 14.02 -10.66
CA PRO A 156 0.44 13.94 -11.73
C PRO A 156 -0.96 14.23 -11.22
N SER A 157 -1.60 15.25 -11.80
CA SER A 157 -2.88 15.76 -11.30
C SER A 157 -3.96 14.69 -11.29
N GLU A 158 -3.92 13.74 -12.22
CA GLU A 158 -4.90 12.66 -12.37
C GLU A 158 -5.00 11.75 -11.15
N ILE A 159 -3.91 11.67 -10.36
CA ILE A 159 -3.82 10.84 -9.15
C ILE A 159 -4.61 11.45 -7.99
N THR A 160 -4.67 12.78 -7.92
CA THR A 160 -5.20 13.52 -6.76
C THR A 160 -6.45 14.36 -7.11
N HIS A 161 -6.58 14.75 -8.37
CA HIS A 161 -7.65 15.59 -8.91
C HIS A 161 -8.51 14.78 -9.88
N PHE A 162 -9.46 14.04 -9.32
CA PHE A 162 -10.53 13.37 -10.06
C PHE A 162 -11.86 13.69 -9.37
N SER A 163 -12.95 13.70 -10.13
CA SER A 163 -14.30 13.96 -9.60
C SER A 163 -15.09 12.68 -9.38
N SER A 164 -14.73 11.60 -10.06
CA SER A 164 -15.34 10.28 -9.94
C SER A 164 -14.43 9.21 -10.53
N PHE A 165 -14.74 7.94 -10.23
CA PHE A 165 -14.14 6.78 -10.87
C PHE A 165 -15.13 5.60 -10.86
N ARG A 166 -14.93 4.59 -11.72
CA ARG A 166 -15.75 3.36 -11.66
C ARG A 166 -15.13 2.37 -10.70
N HIS A 167 -15.93 1.83 -9.80
CA HIS A 167 -15.49 0.75 -8.94
C HIS A 167 -15.04 -0.45 -9.80
N PRO A 168 -13.83 -1.01 -9.57
CA PRO A 168 -13.21 -1.94 -10.51
C PRO A 168 -13.97 -3.26 -10.68
N VAL A 169 -14.74 -3.68 -9.66
CA VAL A 169 -15.60 -4.88 -9.70
C VAL A 169 -17.04 -4.56 -10.11
N THR A 170 -17.76 -3.69 -9.40
CA THR A 170 -19.20 -3.46 -9.64
C THR A 170 -19.50 -2.54 -10.83
N GLY A 171 -18.54 -1.76 -11.30
CA GLY A 171 -18.74 -0.76 -12.35
C GLY A 171 -19.56 0.47 -11.91
N GLU A 172 -19.98 0.50 -10.64
CA GLU A 172 -20.68 1.63 -10.01
C GLU A 172 -19.78 2.87 -10.05
N GLU A 173 -20.35 3.99 -10.47
CA GLU A 173 -19.67 5.28 -10.42
C GLU A 173 -19.58 5.76 -8.96
N LYS A 174 -18.36 5.92 -8.47
CA LYS A 174 -18.06 6.52 -7.18
C LYS A 174 -17.70 7.97 -7.39
N THR A 175 -18.53 8.87 -6.87
CA THR A 175 -18.30 10.32 -6.92
C THR A 175 -17.44 10.78 -5.75
N GLY A 176 -16.61 11.79 -5.97
CA GLY A 176 -15.67 12.33 -4.99
C GLY A 176 -14.23 12.04 -5.39
N GLY A 177 -13.36 13.01 -5.14
CA GLY A 177 -11.93 12.91 -5.42
C GLY A 177 -11.13 12.27 -4.30
N PHE A 178 -9.80 12.41 -4.38
CA PHE A 178 -8.87 11.87 -3.39
C PHE A 178 -9.24 12.25 -1.94
N GLU A 179 -9.55 13.52 -1.70
CA GLU A 179 -9.93 14.02 -0.37
C GLU A 179 -11.19 13.36 0.20
N HIS A 180 -12.12 12.92 -0.67
CA HIS A 180 -13.28 12.16 -0.23
C HIS A 180 -12.87 10.77 0.24
N LEU A 181 -12.11 10.02 -0.57
CA LEU A 181 -11.60 8.69 -0.21
C LEU A 181 -10.72 8.74 1.04
N TRP A 182 -9.90 9.78 1.18
CA TRP A 182 -9.08 9.98 2.37
C TRP A 182 -9.92 10.19 3.64
N ARG A 183 -11.00 10.98 3.57
CA ARG A 183 -11.92 11.10 4.71
C ARG A 183 -12.63 9.80 5.03
N GLU A 184 -13.04 9.03 4.03
CA GLU A 184 -13.65 7.71 4.23
C GLU A 184 -12.66 6.75 4.92
N SER A 185 -11.38 6.77 4.54
CA SER A 185 -10.35 5.95 5.15
C SER A 185 -10.11 6.30 6.61
N VAL A 186 -10.08 7.60 6.94
CA VAL A 186 -9.97 8.09 8.32
C VAL A 186 -11.18 7.68 9.14
N GLU A 187 -12.39 7.85 8.62
CA GLU A 187 -13.61 7.47 9.34
C GLU A 187 -13.69 5.96 9.57
N ARG A 188 -13.34 5.14 8.56
CA ARG A 188 -13.26 3.68 8.72
C ARG A 188 -12.20 3.30 9.75
N SER A 189 -11.05 3.96 9.74
CA SER A 189 -9.99 3.78 10.74
C SER A 189 -10.49 4.05 12.16
N ARG A 190 -11.21 5.16 12.37
CA ARG A 190 -11.80 5.49 13.68
C ARG A 190 -12.76 4.40 14.16
N LYS A 191 -13.63 3.89 13.28
CA LYS A 191 -14.56 2.80 13.60
C LYS A 191 -13.82 1.51 13.97
N PHE A 192 -12.79 1.13 13.21
CA PHE A 192 -12.00 -0.07 13.50
C PHE A 192 -11.25 0.05 14.83
N LEU A 193 -10.64 1.20 15.10
CA LEU A 193 -9.94 1.44 16.36
C LEU A 193 -10.89 1.44 17.56
N ALA A 194 -12.06 2.06 17.44
CA ALA A 194 -13.08 2.04 18.49
C ALA A 194 -13.58 0.62 18.80
N ALA A 195 -13.85 -0.18 17.76
CA ALA A 195 -14.26 -1.57 17.95
C ALA A 195 -13.14 -2.43 18.56
N ALA A 196 -11.90 -2.23 18.13
CA ALA A 196 -10.75 -2.93 18.69
C ALA A 196 -10.49 -2.54 20.17
N ASP A 197 -10.66 -1.27 20.52
CA ASP A 197 -10.55 -0.78 21.90
C ASP A 197 -11.62 -1.40 22.81
N GLY A 198 -12.88 -1.38 22.35
CA GLY A 198 -14.01 -2.02 23.04
C GLY A 198 -13.75 -3.50 23.34
N PHE A 199 -13.30 -4.24 22.33
CA PHE A 199 -12.99 -5.67 22.47
C PHE A 199 -11.78 -5.94 23.37
N LEU A 200 -10.68 -5.20 23.18
CA LEU A 200 -9.41 -5.47 23.88
C LEU A 200 -9.41 -4.99 25.34
N PHE A 201 -10.11 -3.90 25.64
CA PHE A 201 -9.98 -3.20 26.93
C PHE A 201 -11.29 -3.00 27.68
N ALA A 202 -12.44 -2.97 27.00
CA ALA A 202 -13.75 -2.80 27.65
C ALA A 202 -14.53 -4.11 27.83
N GLY A 203 -14.02 -5.23 27.31
CA GLY A 203 -14.66 -6.54 27.41
C GLY A 203 -15.93 -6.67 26.57
N GLU A 204 -16.06 -5.87 25.49
CA GLU A 204 -17.14 -6.02 24.53
C GLU A 204 -17.04 -7.36 23.78
N ASP A 205 -18.18 -7.87 23.31
CA ASP A 205 -18.24 -9.17 22.64
C ASP A 205 -17.58 -9.18 21.25
N GLU A 206 -17.21 -10.38 20.81
CA GLU A 206 -16.56 -10.60 19.52
C GLU A 206 -17.51 -10.34 18.33
N ASP A 207 -18.82 -10.50 18.51
CA ASP A 207 -19.81 -10.31 17.45
C ASP A 207 -19.89 -8.84 17.02
N ARG A 208 -19.83 -7.93 17.99
CA ARG A 208 -19.72 -6.49 17.75
C ARG A 208 -18.45 -6.15 16.99
N LEU A 209 -17.31 -6.72 17.37
CA LEU A 209 -16.05 -6.53 16.64
C LEU A 209 -16.18 -6.97 15.17
N ARG A 210 -16.74 -8.16 14.94
CA ARG A 210 -16.92 -8.74 13.60
C ARG A 210 -17.93 -7.98 12.74
N SER A 211 -18.93 -7.36 13.36
CA SER A 211 -19.90 -6.51 12.65
C SER A 211 -19.27 -5.25 12.04
N VAL A 212 -18.22 -4.72 12.69
CA VAL A 212 -17.50 -3.51 12.26
C VAL A 212 -16.31 -3.85 11.37
N ILE A 213 -15.45 -4.78 11.81
CA ILE A 213 -14.24 -5.19 11.11
C ILE A 213 -14.55 -6.42 10.27
N GLN A 214 -15.15 -6.17 9.11
CA GLN A 214 -15.53 -7.20 8.15
C GLN A 214 -14.36 -7.64 7.28
N ALA A 215 -14.53 -8.76 6.56
CA ALA A 215 -13.53 -9.30 5.64
C ALA A 215 -13.47 -8.52 4.31
N TYR A 216 -13.15 -7.23 4.41
CA TYR A 216 -12.95 -6.36 3.25
C TYR A 216 -11.77 -6.86 2.40
N SER A 217 -11.97 -6.92 1.09
CA SER A 217 -10.90 -7.07 0.14
C SER A 217 -10.00 -5.85 0.20
N LEU A 218 -8.71 -6.08 0.44
CA LEU A 218 -7.73 -4.99 0.40
C LEU A 218 -7.53 -4.47 -1.02
N SER A 219 -7.98 -5.15 -2.07
CA SER A 219 -7.83 -4.67 -3.46
C SER A 219 -9.03 -3.88 -3.95
N ASN A 220 -10.24 -4.25 -3.53
CA ASN A 220 -11.47 -3.70 -4.09
C ASN A 220 -12.45 -3.18 -3.02
N GLY A 221 -12.12 -3.26 -1.73
CA GLY A 221 -12.96 -2.69 -0.68
C GLY A 221 -14.30 -3.37 -0.43
N LEU A 222 -14.68 -4.42 -1.18
CA LEU A 222 -15.89 -5.20 -0.97
C LEU A 222 -15.62 -6.39 -0.07
N VAL A 223 -16.63 -6.81 0.68
CA VAL A 223 -16.53 -7.95 1.61
C VAL A 223 -16.65 -9.26 0.85
N GLY A 224 -15.67 -10.15 1.02
CA GLY A 224 -15.71 -11.50 0.44
C GLY A 224 -15.54 -11.59 -1.09
N VAL A 225 -15.20 -10.48 -1.77
CA VAL A 225 -15.06 -10.43 -3.23
C VAL A 225 -13.60 -10.51 -3.65
N ALA A 226 -13.27 -11.42 -4.57
CA ALA A 226 -11.90 -11.64 -4.98
C ALA A 226 -11.40 -10.51 -5.91
N ALA A 227 -10.12 -10.15 -5.82
CA ALA A 227 -9.53 -9.11 -6.66
C ALA A 227 -9.56 -9.43 -8.17
N ARG A 228 -9.59 -10.72 -8.53
CA ARG A 228 -9.69 -11.20 -9.93
C ARG A 228 -11.02 -10.87 -10.61
N GLU A 229 -12.03 -10.46 -9.83
CA GLU A 229 -13.34 -10.08 -10.36
C GLU A 229 -13.35 -8.64 -10.93
N ALA A 230 -12.25 -7.91 -10.76
CA ALA A 230 -12.11 -6.57 -11.32
C ALA A 230 -11.97 -6.59 -12.85
N VAL A 231 -12.81 -5.82 -13.53
CA VAL A 231 -12.85 -5.69 -14.99
C VAL A 231 -12.99 -4.25 -15.47
N HIS A 232 -13.34 -3.31 -14.59
CA HIS A 232 -13.56 -1.91 -14.92
C HIS A 232 -12.32 -1.07 -14.61
N TYR A 233 -11.45 -0.90 -15.61
CA TYR A 233 -10.21 -0.15 -15.49
C TYR A 233 -10.21 1.08 -16.40
N ASP A 234 -9.68 2.20 -15.91
CA ASP A 234 -9.34 3.37 -16.71
C ASP A 234 -7.91 3.79 -16.38
N CYS A 235 -6.98 3.12 -17.05
CA CYS A 235 -5.59 3.12 -16.66
C CYS A 235 -4.92 4.45 -16.97
N ILE A 236 -4.29 5.10 -15.97
CA ILE A 236 -3.43 6.25 -16.24
C ILE A 236 -2.24 5.77 -17.08
N PRO A 237 -1.96 6.39 -18.24
CA PRO A 237 -0.85 5.97 -19.08
C PRO A 237 0.48 6.04 -18.33
N LEU A 238 1.27 4.98 -18.40
CA LEU A 238 2.50 4.84 -17.64
C LEU A 238 3.50 5.99 -17.87
N HIS A 239 3.56 6.55 -19.09
CA HIS A 239 4.44 7.68 -19.40
C HIS A 239 4.09 8.96 -18.62
N ARG A 240 2.84 9.11 -18.16
CA ARG A 240 2.41 10.25 -17.31
C ARG A 240 2.78 10.06 -15.85
N LEU A 241 2.92 8.81 -15.40
CA LEU A 241 3.29 8.47 -14.03
C LEU A 241 4.81 8.41 -13.83
N ARG A 242 5.56 8.22 -14.92
CA ARG A 242 7.01 8.12 -14.90
C ARG A 242 7.63 9.42 -14.39
N PHE A 243 8.70 9.25 -13.62
CA PHE A 243 9.48 10.37 -13.16
C PHE A 243 10.17 11.02 -14.36
N SER A 244 9.98 12.32 -14.55
CA SER A 244 10.63 13.06 -15.64
C SER A 244 12.13 12.96 -15.44
N ASP A 245 12.84 12.55 -16.49
CA ASP A 245 14.29 12.69 -16.56
C ASP A 245 14.59 14.18 -16.66
N ALA A 246 14.59 14.90 -15.54
CA ALA A 246 15.21 16.22 -15.51
C ALA A 246 16.69 15.98 -15.80
N GLU A 247 17.13 16.43 -16.97
CA GLU A 247 18.53 16.48 -17.35
C GLU A 247 19.33 17.11 -16.21
N GLY A 248 20.22 16.32 -15.63
CA GLY A 248 21.21 16.74 -14.65
C GLY A 248 22.56 16.18 -15.05
#